data_AF-A0AAQ3NS85-F1
#
_entry.id   AF-A0AAQ3NS85-F1
#
_cell.length_a   1.000
_cell.length_b   1.000
_cell.length_c   1.000
_cell.angle_alpha   90.00
_cell.angle_beta   90.00
_cell.angle_gamma   90.00
#
_symmetry.space_group_name_H-M   'P 1'
#
loop_
_entity.id
_entity.type
_entity.pdbx_description
1 polymer ?
#
loop_
_entity_poly.entity_id
_entity_poly.type
_entity_poly.pdbx_seq_one_letter_code
_entity_poly.pdbx_strand_id
1 'polypeptide(L)'
;MARKKLLKAGEGTSSSATATGSANVTLTTLSKVTEDVKVAQPKAIRTKPKRKAAEKTPSPPKRQKTKGPLLTGPLDPQAHVSDLLQYNLTPEERAPFKGMTPSESYNMAYELMARASVCMNYAAGTTKPLLVTELETATDKVNELTKSNAALTARIEELTKAVEGARIKSKTALEASRKEVVSLQSSIDTLQADLRTANSLNDELLRDKEAIITEQDDLLKDKSTWEDEVCRVRELGFQQGIGQCHYFFNTLLEHPQFDIMKIYMDGALVDLVDSSSLAIEAPSPAQPTVVTDAAKDPPLVQPTAETDVANQF
;
A
#
# COMPACT_ATOMS: atom_id res chain seq x y z
N MET A 1 -30.47 -24.67 -49.75
CA MET A 1 -31.19 -23.39 -49.92
C MET A 1 -31.34 -22.70 -48.57
N ALA A 2 -30.51 -21.70 -48.29
CA ALA A 2 -30.69 -20.82 -47.13
C ALA A 2 -30.15 -19.44 -47.50
N ARG A 3 -31.04 -18.45 -47.58
CA ARG A 3 -30.73 -17.05 -47.84
C ARG A 3 -30.21 -16.42 -46.55
N LYS A 4 -28.97 -15.91 -46.55
CA LYS A 4 -28.56 -14.88 -45.59
C LYS A 4 -28.17 -13.63 -46.36
N LYS A 5 -28.87 -12.55 -46.02
CA LYS A 5 -28.86 -11.24 -46.66
C LYS A 5 -27.53 -10.54 -46.39
N LEU A 6 -26.98 -9.95 -47.45
CA LEU A 6 -26.12 -8.77 -47.39
C LEU A 6 -26.92 -7.59 -46.82
N LEU A 7 -26.32 -6.85 -45.89
CA LEU A 7 -26.53 -5.42 -45.76
C LEU A 7 -25.16 -4.75 -45.65
N LYS A 8 -25.06 -3.62 -46.34
CA LYS A 8 -23.88 -2.90 -46.77
C LYS A 8 -23.90 -1.49 -46.19
N ALA A 9 -22.69 -0.99 -45.96
CA ALA A 9 -22.21 0.40 -45.92
C ALA A 9 -22.64 1.35 -44.78
N GLY A 10 -21.63 2.08 -44.33
CA GLY A 10 -21.70 3.31 -43.54
C GLY A 10 -20.29 3.86 -43.35
N GLU A 11 -19.74 4.49 -44.39
CA GLU A 11 -18.59 5.41 -44.29
C GLU A 11 -19.01 6.66 -43.49
N GLY A 12 -18.07 7.29 -42.78
CA GLY A 12 -18.22 8.70 -42.39
C GLY A 12 -17.61 9.15 -41.06
N THR A 13 -16.41 9.73 -41.17
CA THR A 13 -15.96 11.00 -40.56
C THR A 13 -15.85 11.17 -39.02
N SER A 14 -14.59 11.30 -38.57
CA SER A 14 -13.98 12.42 -37.81
C SER A 14 -14.72 13.06 -36.62
N SER A 15 -14.15 12.95 -35.41
CA SER A 15 -13.43 14.05 -34.69
C SER A 15 -13.41 13.89 -33.16
N SER A 16 -12.20 14.12 -32.63
CA SER A 16 -11.76 14.77 -31.37
C SER A 16 -12.08 14.23 -29.95
N ALA A 17 -11.06 14.45 -29.10
CA ALA A 17 -10.97 14.36 -27.63
C ALA A 17 -10.94 12.94 -27.03
N THR A 18 -10.00 12.56 -26.18
CA THR A 18 -9.58 13.29 -24.97
C THR A 18 -8.18 12.85 -24.54
N ALA A 19 -7.30 13.83 -24.28
CA ALA A 19 -5.99 13.61 -23.68
C ALA A 19 -6.13 13.14 -22.23
N THR A 20 -5.32 12.14 -21.91
CA THR A 20 -5.17 11.47 -20.62
C THR A 20 -4.80 12.48 -19.54
N GLY A 21 -5.73 12.69 -18.59
CA GLY A 21 -5.52 13.53 -17.42
C GLY A 21 -4.43 12.95 -16.51
N SER A 22 -3.42 13.77 -16.26
CA SER A 22 -2.46 13.64 -15.17
C SER A 22 -3.21 13.70 -13.83
N ALA A 23 -3.31 12.58 -13.14
CA ALA A 23 -3.84 12.52 -11.78
C ALA A 23 -2.70 12.75 -10.79
N ASN A 24 -2.60 14.00 -10.33
CA ASN A 24 -1.98 14.32 -9.04
C ASN A 24 -2.74 13.56 -7.95
N VAL A 25 -2.05 12.68 -7.23
CA VAL A 25 -2.58 12.00 -6.05
C VAL A 25 -2.64 13.01 -4.91
N THR A 26 -3.78 13.68 -4.79
CA THR A 26 -4.17 14.43 -3.59
C THR A 26 -4.61 13.44 -2.52
N LEU A 27 -3.80 13.31 -1.45
CA LEU A 27 -4.23 12.69 -0.20
C LEU A 27 -5.44 13.46 0.33
N THR A 28 -6.63 12.87 0.16
CA THR A 28 -7.85 13.36 0.81
C THR A 28 -8.32 12.28 1.78
N THR A 29 -8.20 12.64 3.05
CA THR A 29 -8.97 12.14 4.19
C THR A 29 -10.39 11.71 3.82
N LEU A 30 -10.73 10.42 3.99
CA LEU A 30 -12.06 9.98 4.43
C LEU A 30 -12.07 8.49 4.82
N SER A 31 -11.59 8.19 6.04
CA SER A 31 -12.03 6.96 6.72
C SER A 31 -13.35 7.26 7.42
N LYS A 32 -14.45 7.00 6.72
CA LYS A 32 -15.78 6.85 7.32
C LYS A 32 -15.78 5.53 8.11
N VAL A 33 -15.25 5.59 9.33
CA VAL A 33 -15.53 4.58 10.35
C VAL A 33 -16.90 4.89 10.89
N THR A 34 -17.87 4.03 10.59
CA THR A 34 -19.13 3.96 11.33
C THR A 34 -18.81 3.68 12.78
N GLU A 35 -18.99 4.70 13.61
CA GLU A 35 -19.05 4.58 15.06
C GLU A 35 -20.23 3.69 15.44
N ASP A 36 -19.93 2.52 16.00
CA ASP A 36 -20.86 1.77 16.84
C ASP A 36 -20.14 1.45 18.16
N VAL A 37 -19.87 2.51 18.94
CA VAL A 37 -19.55 2.40 20.36
C VAL A 37 -20.71 3.01 21.13
N LYS A 38 -21.60 2.11 21.56
CA LYS A 38 -22.77 2.38 22.38
C LYS A 38 -22.32 2.83 23.77
N VAL A 39 -22.12 4.14 23.94
CA VAL A 39 -21.95 4.78 25.24
C VAL A 39 -23.29 4.72 25.97
N ALA A 40 -23.35 3.89 27.00
CA ALA A 40 -24.51 3.80 27.89
C ALA A 40 -24.56 5.04 28.79
N GLN A 41 -25.38 6.03 28.40
CA GLN A 41 -25.87 7.06 29.32
C GLN A 41 -27.09 6.54 30.10
N PRO A 42 -27.23 6.90 31.39
CA PRO A 42 -28.29 6.40 32.25
C PRO A 42 -29.66 6.91 31.83
N LYS A 43 -30.62 5.98 31.76
CA LYS A 43 -32.03 6.22 31.42
C LYS A 43 -32.65 7.27 32.34
N ALA A 44 -33.06 8.38 31.76
CA ALA A 44 -33.98 9.33 32.37
C ALA A 44 -35.34 8.65 32.61
N ILE A 45 -35.65 8.39 33.89
CA ILE A 45 -36.96 7.90 34.31
C ILE A 45 -37.92 9.10 34.34
N ARG A 46 -38.81 9.15 33.35
CA ARG A 46 -40.01 9.99 33.36
C ARG A 46 -41.04 9.40 34.32
N THR A 47 -41.26 10.03 35.47
CA THR A 47 -42.45 9.81 36.31
C THR A 47 -43.29 11.07 36.39
N LYS A 48 -44.59 10.89 36.16
CA LYS A 48 -45.67 11.88 36.06
C LYS A 48 -45.86 12.68 37.38
N PRO A 49 -46.38 13.93 37.33
CA PRO A 49 -46.74 14.68 38.53
C PRO A 49 -48.08 14.16 39.08
N LYS A 50 -48.08 13.64 40.31
CA LYS A 50 -49.31 13.19 41.00
C LYS A 50 -49.40 13.84 42.39
N ARG A 51 -50.36 14.76 42.49
CA ARG A 51 -51.17 15.21 43.63
C ARG A 51 -50.55 15.32 45.04
N LYS A 52 -50.68 16.55 45.57
CA LYS A 52 -50.93 16.97 46.96
C LYS A 52 -51.04 15.83 47.99
N ALA A 53 -50.09 15.78 48.92
CA ALA A 53 -50.29 15.28 50.27
C ALA A 53 -49.97 16.41 51.24
N ALA A 54 -50.92 16.71 52.12
CA ALA A 54 -50.82 17.73 53.14
C ALA A 54 -49.73 17.35 54.16
N GLU A 55 -48.76 18.25 54.34
CA GLU A 55 -47.76 18.18 55.39
C GLU A 55 -48.46 18.38 56.74
N LYS A 56 -48.64 17.28 57.48
CA LYS A 56 -49.07 17.35 58.88
C LYS A 56 -47.91 17.87 59.69
N THR A 57 -48.14 19.02 60.31
CA THR A 57 -47.31 19.66 61.32
C THR A 57 -46.86 18.63 62.37
N PRO A 58 -45.55 18.52 62.68
CA PRO A 58 -45.11 17.74 63.82
C PRO A 58 -45.55 18.48 65.09
N SER A 59 -46.42 17.85 65.87
CA SER A 59 -46.77 18.29 67.21
C SER A 59 -45.51 18.41 68.07
N PRO A 60 -45.39 19.45 68.92
CA PRO A 60 -44.23 19.63 69.78
C PRO A 60 -44.11 18.46 70.76
N PRO A 61 -42.89 17.97 71.06
CA PRO A 61 -42.71 16.93 72.06
C PRO A 61 -43.17 17.45 73.43
N LYS A 62 -44.01 16.67 74.10
CA LYS A 62 -44.42 16.93 75.49
C LYS A 62 -43.17 17.08 76.35
N ARG A 63 -42.98 18.27 76.94
CA ARG A 63 -42.00 18.50 78.01
C ARG A 63 -42.16 17.41 79.08
N GLN A 64 -41.20 16.50 79.15
CA GLN A 64 -41.01 15.65 80.31
C GLN A 64 -40.70 16.58 81.50
N LYS A 65 -41.63 16.63 82.47
CA LYS A 65 -41.33 17.23 83.77
C LYS A 65 -40.37 16.29 84.48
N THR A 66 -39.08 16.60 84.44
CA THR A 66 -38.10 16.01 85.35
C THR A 66 -38.47 16.43 86.77
N LYS A 67 -39.10 15.53 87.53
CA LYS A 67 -39.32 15.65 88.98
C LYS A 67 -37.99 15.40 89.70
N GLY A 68 -37.04 16.32 89.53
CA GLY A 68 -35.85 16.44 90.38
C GLY A 68 -36.01 17.70 91.26
N PRO A 69 -35.31 17.81 92.40
CA PRO A 69 -35.38 19.00 93.26
C PRO A 69 -35.09 20.24 92.41
N LEU A 70 -36.05 21.15 92.31
CA LEU A 70 -35.85 22.45 91.70
C LEU A 70 -34.78 23.16 92.53
N LEU A 71 -33.62 23.42 91.94
CA LEU A 71 -32.64 24.35 92.49
C LEU A 71 -33.18 25.78 92.34
N THR A 72 -34.34 26.06 92.95
CA THR A 72 -34.85 27.42 93.15
C THR A 72 -34.08 28.04 94.30
N GLY A 73 -32.87 28.49 94.02
CA GLY A 73 -32.02 29.28 94.91
C GLY A 73 -31.28 30.36 94.12
N PRO A 74 -30.60 31.32 94.76
CA PRO A 74 -29.92 32.45 94.10
C PRO A 74 -28.79 32.07 93.11
N LEU A 75 -28.53 30.77 92.95
CA LEU A 75 -27.61 30.18 91.97
C LEU A 75 -28.34 29.38 90.88
N ASP A 76 -29.66 29.56 90.72
CA ASP A 76 -30.44 28.96 89.63
C ASP A 76 -29.87 29.46 88.28
N PRO A 77 -29.27 28.59 87.47
CA PRO A 77 -28.70 28.98 86.18
C PRO A 77 -29.76 29.59 85.25
N GLN A 78 -31.05 29.24 85.40
CA GLN A 78 -32.11 29.82 84.57
C GLN A 78 -32.51 31.25 85.00
N ALA A 79 -32.38 31.59 86.28
CA ALA A 79 -32.72 32.93 86.77
C ALA A 79 -31.69 33.97 86.29
N HIS A 80 -30.39 33.65 86.39
CA HIS A 80 -29.31 34.53 85.92
C HIS A 80 -29.31 34.72 84.39
N VAL A 81 -29.62 33.67 83.63
CA VAL A 81 -29.71 33.77 82.17
C VAL A 81 -30.87 34.67 81.74
N SER A 82 -31.97 34.70 82.51
CA SER A 82 -33.13 35.55 82.22
C SER A 82 -32.86 37.04 82.46
N ASP A 83 -32.10 37.37 83.52
CA ASP A 83 -31.68 38.75 83.79
C ASP A 83 -30.59 39.24 82.81
N LEU A 84 -29.68 38.35 82.38
CA LEU A 84 -28.66 38.67 81.37
C LEU A 84 -29.24 38.84 79.96
N LEU A 85 -30.32 38.12 79.62
CA LEU A 85 -31.06 38.28 78.36
C LEU A 85 -31.71 39.67 78.20
N GLN A 86 -31.94 40.39 79.31
CA GLN A 86 -32.44 41.77 79.29
C GLN A 86 -31.33 42.82 79.08
N TYR A 87 -30.11 42.42 78.68
CA TYR A 87 -28.95 43.30 78.48
C TYR A 87 -28.54 44.09 79.74
N ASN A 88 -28.95 43.62 80.93
CA ASN A 88 -28.52 44.16 82.21
C ASN A 88 -27.11 43.63 82.59
N LEU A 89 -26.17 43.68 81.63
CA LEU A 89 -24.79 43.29 81.83
C LEU A 89 -24.16 44.15 82.92
N THR A 90 -23.49 43.51 83.86
CA THR A 90 -22.68 44.18 84.88
C THR A 90 -21.56 44.99 84.20
N PRO A 91 -21.03 46.05 84.84
CA PRO A 91 -19.95 46.86 84.26
C PRO A 91 -18.70 46.03 83.90
N GLU A 92 -18.46 44.91 84.59
CA GLU A 92 -17.38 43.95 84.32
C GLU A 92 -17.66 43.15 83.04
N GLU A 93 -18.89 42.68 82.83
CA GLU A 93 -19.31 41.96 81.61
C GLU A 93 -19.41 42.85 80.38
N ARG A 94 -19.55 44.17 80.55
CA ARG A 94 -19.50 45.15 79.46
C ARG A 94 -18.07 45.48 79.01
N ALA A 95 -17.06 45.17 79.83
CA ALA A 95 -15.67 45.51 79.54
C ALA A 95 -15.15 44.97 78.19
N PRO A 96 -15.46 43.73 77.77
CA PRO A 96 -15.01 43.18 76.48
C PRO A 96 -15.64 43.87 75.26
N PHE A 97 -16.81 44.50 75.44
CA PHE A 97 -17.53 45.21 74.36
C PHE A 97 -17.16 46.70 74.31
N LYS A 98 -16.34 47.19 75.23
CA LYS A 98 -15.94 48.59 75.30
C LYS A 98 -15.01 48.92 74.12
N GLY A 99 -15.52 49.67 73.15
CA GLY A 99 -14.81 50.01 71.92
C GLY A 99 -15.22 49.19 70.69
N MET A 100 -16.10 48.20 70.85
CA MET A 100 -16.76 47.58 69.70
C MET A 100 -17.96 48.40 69.25
N THR A 101 -18.14 48.46 67.93
CA THR A 101 -19.39 48.89 67.34
C THR A 101 -20.50 47.87 67.64
N PRO A 102 -21.78 48.30 67.67
CA PRO A 102 -22.90 47.37 67.83
C PRO A 102 -22.87 46.21 66.81
N SER A 103 -22.49 46.45 65.57
CA SER A 103 -22.36 45.40 64.54
C SER A 103 -21.29 44.36 64.87
N GLU A 104 -20.15 44.79 65.40
CA GLU A 104 -19.06 43.88 65.79
C GLU A 104 -19.46 43.04 67.01
N SER A 105 -20.13 43.63 67.99
CA SER A 105 -20.61 42.90 69.16
C SER A 105 -21.70 41.89 68.80
N TYR A 106 -22.63 42.23 67.89
CA TYR A 106 -23.60 41.28 67.34
C TYR A 106 -22.91 40.13 66.61
N ASN A 107 -21.96 40.41 65.72
CA ASN A 107 -21.25 39.38 64.98
C ASN A 107 -20.48 38.42 65.92
N MET A 108 -19.86 38.98 66.97
CA MET A 108 -19.16 38.18 67.98
C MET A 108 -20.10 37.31 68.81
N ALA A 109 -21.29 37.83 69.15
CA ALA A 109 -22.32 37.04 69.82
C ALA A 109 -22.81 35.89 68.94
N TYR A 110 -22.99 36.11 67.63
CA TYR A 110 -23.34 35.04 66.68
C TYR A 110 -22.25 33.97 66.59
N GLU A 111 -20.98 34.38 66.48
CA GLU A 111 -19.83 33.46 66.47
C GLU A 111 -19.74 32.64 67.77
N LEU A 112 -19.85 33.29 68.93
CA LEU A 112 -19.83 32.62 70.23
C LEU A 112 -21.00 31.65 70.37
N MET A 113 -22.20 32.04 69.96
CA MET A 113 -23.38 31.19 70.02
C MET A 113 -23.28 30.00 69.06
N ALA A 114 -22.72 30.19 67.86
CA ALA A 114 -22.44 29.12 66.92
C ALA A 114 -21.42 28.12 67.51
N ARG A 115 -20.32 28.61 68.08
CA ARG A 115 -19.30 27.76 68.75
C ARG A 115 -19.87 27.03 69.95
N ALA A 116 -20.62 27.72 70.82
CA ALA A 116 -21.27 27.13 71.98
C ALA A 116 -22.29 26.05 71.56
N SER A 117 -23.06 26.29 70.51
CA SER A 117 -23.99 25.30 69.93
C SER A 117 -23.25 24.05 69.43
N VAL A 118 -22.13 24.21 68.71
CA VAL A 118 -21.30 23.08 68.29
C VAL A 118 -20.76 22.30 69.48
N CYS A 119 -20.21 22.99 70.49
CA CYS A 119 -19.71 22.36 71.71
C CYS A 119 -20.81 21.63 72.49
N MET A 120 -22.01 22.22 72.60
CA MET A 120 -23.15 21.59 73.26
C MET A 120 -23.63 20.36 72.49
N ASN A 121 -23.71 20.43 71.16
CA ASN A 121 -24.07 19.27 70.34
C ASN A 121 -23.01 18.14 70.42
N TYR A 122 -21.73 18.50 70.53
CA TYR A 122 -20.66 17.55 70.76
C TYR A 122 -20.74 16.88 72.14
N ALA A 123 -20.98 17.67 73.20
CA ALA A 123 -21.13 17.20 74.56
C ALA A 123 -22.39 16.35 74.76
N ALA A 124 -23.51 16.76 74.16
CA ALA A 124 -24.78 16.00 74.13
C ALA A 124 -24.69 14.74 73.24
N GLY A 125 -23.59 14.55 72.51
CA GLY A 125 -23.36 13.40 71.65
C GLY A 125 -24.20 13.38 70.38
N THR A 126 -24.93 14.46 70.04
CA THR A 126 -25.84 14.52 68.90
C THR A 126 -25.11 14.68 67.57
N THR A 127 -23.94 15.33 67.55
CA THR A 127 -23.09 15.48 66.33
C THR A 127 -22.20 14.28 66.05
N LYS A 128 -21.86 13.48 67.07
CA LYS A 128 -21.01 12.29 66.91
C LYS A 128 -21.54 11.28 65.88
N PRO A 129 -22.82 10.82 65.93
CA PRO A 129 -23.31 9.86 64.96
C PRO A 129 -23.35 10.41 63.53
N LEU A 130 -23.68 11.69 63.34
CA LEU A 130 -23.66 12.35 62.03
C LEU A 130 -22.24 12.34 61.42
N LEU A 131 -21.25 12.81 62.18
CA LEU A 131 -19.86 12.85 61.74
C LEU A 131 -19.30 11.45 61.45
N VAL A 132 -19.70 10.44 62.22
CA VAL A 132 -19.32 9.05 61.95
C VAL A 132 -19.91 8.56 60.63
N THR A 133 -21.19 8.82 60.36
CA THR A 133 -21.80 8.43 59.07
C THR A 133 -21.19 9.16 57.87
N GLU A 134 -20.87 10.45 58.01
CA GLU A 134 -20.17 11.19 56.95
C GLU A 134 -18.76 10.65 56.71
N LEU A 135 -18.03 10.32 57.78
CA LEU A 135 -16.70 9.71 57.69
C LEU A 135 -16.75 8.32 57.03
N GLU A 136 -17.72 7.48 57.38
CA GLU A 136 -17.94 6.16 56.77
C GLU A 136 -18.24 6.30 55.28
N THR A 137 -19.18 7.16 54.89
CA THR A 137 -19.50 7.39 53.47
C THR A 137 -18.33 7.99 52.69
N ALA A 138 -17.51 8.85 53.30
CA ALA A 138 -16.29 9.38 52.69
C ALA A 138 -15.24 8.27 52.50
N THR A 139 -15.08 7.39 53.49
CA THR A 139 -14.16 6.24 53.44
C THR A 139 -14.56 5.26 52.33
N ASP A 140 -15.86 4.97 52.20
CA ASP A 140 -16.38 4.10 51.14
C ASP A 140 -16.13 4.68 49.75
N LYS A 141 -16.37 5.99 49.56
CA LYS A 141 -16.08 6.68 48.29
C LYS A 141 -14.60 6.66 47.95
N VAL A 142 -13.72 6.87 48.93
CA VAL A 142 -12.26 6.77 48.72
C VAL A 142 -11.90 5.36 48.29
N ASN A 143 -12.41 4.33 48.98
CA ASN A 143 -12.15 2.94 48.63
C ASN A 143 -12.65 2.58 47.22
N GLU A 144 -13.83 3.06 46.83
CA GLU A 144 -14.38 2.87 45.48
C GLU A 144 -13.52 3.57 44.42
N LEU A 145 -13.16 4.83 44.65
CA LEU A 145 -12.29 5.59 43.75
C LEU A 145 -10.91 4.96 43.62
N THR A 146 -10.32 4.44 44.71
CA THR A 146 -9.04 3.74 44.67
C THR A 146 -9.13 2.47 43.83
N LYS A 147 -10.20 1.68 43.97
CA LYS A 147 -10.45 0.48 43.13
C LYS A 147 -10.63 0.85 41.66
N SER A 148 -11.43 1.88 41.37
CA SER A 148 -11.63 2.37 40.01
C SER A 148 -10.32 2.88 39.40
N ASN A 149 -9.50 3.59 40.17
CA ASN A 149 -8.23 4.12 39.68
C ASN A 149 -7.25 2.99 39.37
N ALA A 150 -7.14 1.98 40.25
CA ALA A 150 -6.33 0.78 39.98
C ALA A 150 -6.78 0.04 38.72
N ALA A 151 -8.09 -0.10 38.49
CA ALA A 151 -8.63 -0.70 37.28
C ALA A 151 -8.31 0.12 36.02
N LEU A 152 -8.37 1.45 36.10
CA LEU A 152 -8.00 2.33 35.00
C LEU A 152 -6.50 2.26 34.70
N THR A 153 -5.63 2.23 35.71
CA THR A 153 -4.18 2.05 35.54
C THR A 153 -3.88 0.73 34.82
N ALA A 154 -4.48 -0.38 35.26
CA ALA A 154 -4.29 -1.68 34.61
C ALA A 154 -4.73 -1.65 33.12
N ARG A 155 -5.85 -0.98 32.82
CA ARG A 155 -6.34 -0.84 31.44
C ARG A 155 -5.44 0.03 30.58
N ILE A 156 -4.84 1.08 31.14
CA ILE A 156 -3.87 1.93 30.44
C ILE A 156 -2.61 1.13 30.09
N GLU A 157 -2.11 0.31 31.03
CA GLU A 157 -0.95 -0.55 30.76
C GLU A 157 -1.23 -1.59 29.68
N GLU A 158 -2.40 -2.23 29.71
CA GLU A 158 -2.83 -3.18 28.69
C GLU A 158 -2.92 -2.52 27.31
N LEU A 159 -3.58 -1.36 27.22
CA LEU A 159 -3.70 -0.60 25.97
C LEU A 159 -2.33 -0.14 25.45
N THR A 160 -1.43 0.28 26.35
CA THR A 160 -0.07 0.69 25.98
C THR A 160 0.71 -0.49 25.39
N LYS A 161 0.62 -1.67 26.00
CA LYS A 161 1.25 -2.90 25.47
C LYS A 161 0.65 -3.32 24.13
N ALA A 162 -0.68 -3.24 23.99
CA ALA A 162 -1.36 -3.58 22.74
C ALA A 162 -0.97 -2.63 21.59
N VAL A 163 -0.93 -1.32 21.86
CA VAL A 163 -0.51 -0.30 20.89
C VAL A 163 0.95 -0.49 20.48
N GLU A 164 1.85 -0.75 21.43
CA GLU A 164 3.27 -0.98 21.11
C GLU A 164 3.44 -2.27 20.29
N GLY A 165 2.74 -3.35 20.64
CA GLY A 165 2.72 -4.58 19.83
C GLY A 165 2.20 -4.35 18.42
N ALA A 166 1.12 -3.57 18.25
CA ALA A 166 0.59 -3.21 16.94
C ALA A 166 1.57 -2.34 16.14
N ARG A 167 2.24 -1.40 16.80
CA ARG A 167 3.28 -0.54 16.19
C ARG A 167 4.43 -1.36 15.65
N ILE A 168 4.95 -2.32 16.43
CA ILE A 168 6.02 -3.22 16.02
C ILE A 168 5.58 -4.06 14.83
N LYS A 169 4.40 -4.71 14.90
CA LYS A 169 3.86 -5.52 13.79
C LYS A 169 3.73 -4.71 12.51
N SER A 170 3.17 -3.50 12.59
CA SER A 170 3.02 -2.59 11.45
C SER A 170 4.38 -2.18 10.86
N LYS A 171 5.36 -1.86 11.73
CA LYS A 171 6.72 -1.53 11.29
C LYS A 171 7.39 -2.70 10.54
N THR A 172 7.29 -3.91 11.08
CA THR A 172 7.84 -5.12 10.42
C THR A 172 7.17 -5.37 9.07
N ALA A 173 5.83 -5.25 8.99
CA ALA A 173 5.11 -5.40 7.74
C ALA A 173 5.51 -4.34 6.70
N LEU A 174 5.71 -3.08 7.13
CA LEU A 174 6.17 -2.00 6.27
C LEU A 174 7.59 -2.26 5.74
N GLU A 175 8.50 -2.75 6.58
CA GLU A 175 9.86 -3.11 6.17
C GLU A 175 9.88 -4.29 5.18
N ALA A 176 9.03 -5.30 5.39
CA ALA A 176 8.86 -6.42 4.46
C ALA A 176 8.35 -5.94 3.10
N SER A 177 7.29 -5.13 3.08
CA SER A 177 6.74 -4.54 1.85
C SER A 177 7.77 -3.68 1.10
N ARG A 178 8.58 -2.89 1.82
CA ARG A 178 9.67 -2.10 1.20
C ARG A 178 10.71 -2.98 0.52
N LYS A 179 11.09 -4.12 1.12
CA LYS A 179 12.02 -5.07 0.51
C LYS A 179 11.45 -5.69 -0.77
N GLU A 180 10.17 -6.04 -0.75
CA GLU A 180 9.48 -6.57 -1.93
C GLU A 180 9.44 -5.56 -3.07
N VAL A 181 9.12 -4.28 -2.78
CA VAL A 181 9.15 -3.21 -3.77
C VAL A 181 10.53 -3.04 -4.39
N VAL A 182 11.60 -3.07 -3.58
CA VAL A 182 12.98 -3.00 -4.10
C VAL A 182 13.31 -4.20 -5.00
N SER A 183 12.89 -5.40 -4.60
CA SER A 183 13.09 -6.62 -5.41
C SER A 183 12.33 -6.58 -6.74
N LEU A 184 11.09 -6.09 -6.74
CA LEU A 184 10.30 -5.93 -7.95
C LEU A 184 10.93 -4.87 -8.86
N GLN A 185 11.41 -3.76 -8.30
CA GLN A 185 12.10 -2.73 -9.07
C GLN A 185 13.35 -3.29 -9.76
N SER A 186 14.19 -4.06 -9.05
CA SER A 186 15.36 -4.68 -9.67
C SER A 186 15.00 -5.67 -10.78
N SER A 187 13.87 -6.38 -10.64
CA SER A 187 13.37 -7.29 -11.70
C SER A 187 12.90 -6.51 -12.93
N ILE A 188 12.18 -5.40 -12.73
CA ILE A 188 11.77 -4.49 -13.81
C ILE A 188 13.00 -3.96 -14.54
N ASP A 189 14.02 -3.50 -13.81
CA ASP A 189 15.23 -2.94 -14.41
C ASP A 189 15.98 -4.00 -15.24
N THR A 190 16.01 -5.25 -14.76
CA THR A 190 16.58 -6.39 -15.49
C THR A 190 15.81 -6.67 -16.78
N LEU A 191 14.47 -6.79 -16.70
CA LEU A 191 13.63 -7.03 -17.89
C LEU A 191 13.72 -5.89 -18.91
N GLN A 192 13.87 -4.65 -18.45
CA GLN A 192 14.11 -3.52 -19.35
C GLN A 192 15.48 -3.62 -20.05
N ALA A 193 16.51 -4.08 -19.36
CA ALA A 193 17.81 -4.32 -19.97
C ALA A 193 17.72 -5.43 -21.03
N ASP A 194 17.07 -6.54 -20.71
CA ASP A 194 16.87 -7.66 -21.63
C ASP A 194 16.08 -7.24 -22.87
N LEU A 195 15.01 -6.45 -22.69
CA LEU A 195 14.22 -5.92 -23.81
C LEU A 195 15.06 -5.03 -24.73
N ARG A 196 15.93 -4.17 -24.19
CA ARG A 196 16.83 -3.35 -25.00
C ARG A 196 17.82 -4.22 -25.78
N THR A 197 18.38 -5.24 -25.15
CA THR A 197 19.28 -6.20 -25.80
C THR A 197 18.58 -6.96 -26.92
N ALA A 198 17.37 -7.46 -26.67
CA ALA A 198 16.56 -8.16 -27.67
C ALA A 198 16.22 -7.26 -28.87
N ASN A 199 15.88 -6.00 -28.63
CA ASN A 199 15.65 -5.04 -29.71
C ASN A 199 16.90 -4.80 -30.56
N SER A 200 18.07 -4.64 -29.92
CA SER A 200 19.34 -4.48 -30.64
C SER A 200 19.67 -5.70 -31.51
N LEU A 201 19.44 -6.91 -30.99
CA LEU A 201 19.65 -8.15 -31.76
C LEU A 201 18.66 -8.26 -32.93
N ASN A 202 17.41 -7.83 -32.74
CA ASN A 202 16.42 -7.83 -33.81
C ASN A 202 16.80 -6.84 -34.92
N ASP A 203 17.33 -5.66 -34.57
CA ASP A 203 17.82 -4.68 -35.54
C ASP A 203 19.04 -5.21 -36.32
N GLU A 204 19.89 -6.02 -35.69
CA GLU A 204 20.98 -6.73 -36.35
C GLU A 204 20.47 -7.80 -37.32
N LEU A 205 19.55 -8.67 -36.87
CA LEU A 205 18.95 -9.69 -37.72
C LEU A 205 18.20 -9.10 -38.92
N LEU A 206 17.57 -7.95 -38.77
CA LEU A 206 16.91 -7.26 -39.89
C LEU A 206 17.94 -6.75 -40.91
N ARG A 207 19.10 -6.25 -40.47
CA ARG A 207 20.20 -5.88 -41.38
C ARG A 207 20.78 -7.10 -42.09
N ASP A 208 21.01 -8.19 -41.37
CA ASP A 208 21.54 -9.43 -41.94
C ASP A 208 20.56 -10.03 -42.96
N LYS A 209 19.26 -10.01 -42.65
CA LYS A 209 18.22 -10.44 -43.59
C LYS A 209 18.24 -9.60 -44.87
N GLU A 210 18.35 -8.27 -44.75
CA GLU A 210 18.42 -7.40 -45.92
C GLU A 210 19.68 -7.70 -46.76
N ALA A 211 20.83 -7.90 -46.12
CA ALA A 211 22.06 -8.28 -46.80
C ALA A 211 21.92 -9.60 -47.57
N ILE A 212 21.31 -10.62 -46.96
CA ILE A 212 21.04 -11.91 -47.62
C ILE A 212 20.09 -11.74 -48.81
N ILE A 213 19.06 -10.91 -48.69
CA ILE A 213 18.14 -10.62 -49.80
C ILE A 213 18.91 -9.97 -50.96
N THR A 214 19.78 -8.99 -50.68
CA THR A 214 20.60 -8.36 -51.72
C THR A 214 21.55 -9.35 -52.41
N GLU A 215 22.18 -10.24 -51.64
CA GLU A 215 23.05 -11.31 -52.18
C GLU A 215 22.24 -12.29 -53.06
N GLN A 216 21.03 -12.65 -52.63
CA GLN A 216 20.14 -13.51 -53.41
C GLN A 216 19.76 -12.86 -54.76
N ASP A 217 19.43 -11.58 -54.75
CA ASP A 217 19.09 -10.83 -55.98
C ASP A 217 20.29 -10.75 -56.94
N ASP A 218 21.49 -10.51 -56.42
CA ASP A 218 22.73 -10.52 -57.21
C ASP A 218 23.00 -11.90 -57.83
N LEU A 219 22.87 -12.98 -57.05
CA LEU A 219 23.03 -14.35 -57.56
C LEU A 219 21.99 -14.71 -58.62
N LEU A 220 20.74 -14.25 -58.50
CA LEU A 220 19.71 -14.45 -59.51
C LEU A 220 20.04 -13.72 -60.82
N LYS A 221 20.60 -12.52 -60.72
CA LYS A 221 21.06 -11.74 -61.87
C LYS A 221 22.25 -12.41 -62.57
N ASP A 222 23.23 -12.89 -61.80
CA ASP A 222 24.37 -13.63 -62.33
C ASP A 222 23.91 -14.91 -63.01
N LYS A 223 22.98 -15.65 -62.39
CA LYS A 223 22.39 -16.85 -62.99
C LYS A 223 21.75 -16.54 -64.36
N SER A 224 20.93 -15.49 -64.46
CA SER A 224 20.32 -15.08 -65.73
C SER A 224 21.39 -14.74 -66.78
N THR A 225 22.44 -14.04 -66.36
CA THR A 225 23.57 -13.66 -67.24
C THR A 225 24.29 -14.91 -67.77
N TRP A 226 24.53 -15.91 -66.92
CA TRP A 226 25.13 -17.18 -67.33
C TRP A 226 24.21 -18.01 -68.23
N GLU A 227 22.90 -18.04 -67.97
CA GLU A 227 21.94 -18.71 -68.85
C GLU A 227 21.95 -18.12 -70.27
N ASP A 228 21.98 -16.79 -70.38
CA ASP A 228 22.11 -16.07 -71.65
C ASP A 228 23.44 -16.38 -72.35
N GLU A 229 24.54 -16.35 -71.60
CA GLU A 229 25.88 -16.64 -72.13
C GLU A 229 26.00 -18.08 -72.65
N VAL A 230 25.45 -19.06 -71.92
CA VAL A 230 25.41 -20.46 -72.37
C VAL A 230 24.59 -20.61 -73.64
N CYS A 231 23.45 -19.92 -73.74
CA CYS A 231 22.64 -19.93 -74.96
C CYS A 231 23.40 -19.33 -76.15
N ARG A 232 24.07 -18.19 -75.93
CA ARG A 232 24.89 -17.49 -76.92
C ARG A 232 26.03 -18.38 -77.43
N VAL A 233 26.77 -19.04 -76.54
CA VAL A 233 27.88 -19.95 -76.91
C VAL A 233 27.36 -21.14 -77.70
N ARG A 234 26.22 -21.73 -77.32
CA ARG A 234 25.61 -22.86 -78.05
C ARG A 234 25.13 -22.44 -79.44
N GLU A 235 24.49 -21.29 -79.56
CA GLU A 235 24.04 -20.76 -80.85
C GLU A 235 25.24 -20.52 -81.78
N LEU A 236 26.31 -19.90 -81.26
CA LEU A 236 27.54 -19.68 -82.03
C LEU A 236 28.15 -21.02 -82.52
N GLY A 237 28.25 -22.02 -81.64
CA GLY A 237 28.75 -23.35 -82.02
C GLY A 237 27.87 -24.04 -83.07
N PHE A 238 26.55 -23.86 -83.01
CA PHE A 238 25.63 -24.38 -84.02
C PHE A 238 25.80 -23.70 -85.38
N GLN A 239 25.89 -22.37 -85.41
CA GLN A 239 26.15 -21.61 -86.64
C GLN A 239 27.51 -21.97 -87.26
N GLN A 240 28.52 -22.15 -86.41
CA GLN A 240 29.84 -22.62 -86.82
C GLN A 240 29.76 -23.98 -87.52
N GLY A 241 29.03 -24.94 -86.92
CA GLY A 241 28.79 -26.26 -87.52
C GLY A 241 28.06 -26.20 -88.86
N ILE A 242 27.03 -25.37 -88.98
CA ILE A 242 26.34 -25.14 -90.27
C ILE A 242 27.30 -24.56 -91.32
N GLY A 243 28.08 -23.55 -90.95
CA GLY A 243 29.07 -22.93 -91.84
C GLY A 243 30.10 -23.94 -92.34
N GLN A 244 30.59 -24.80 -91.46
CA GLN A 244 31.52 -25.87 -91.81
C GLN A 244 30.90 -26.90 -92.77
N CYS A 245 29.67 -27.35 -92.51
CA CYS A 245 28.93 -28.22 -93.44
C CYS A 245 28.79 -27.56 -94.81
N HIS A 246 28.35 -26.30 -94.87
CA HIS A 246 28.17 -25.57 -96.11
C HIS A 246 29.48 -25.40 -96.90
N TYR A 247 30.61 -25.16 -96.21
CA TYR A 247 31.93 -25.12 -96.83
C TYR A 247 32.29 -26.46 -97.48
N PHE A 248 32.14 -27.58 -96.76
CA PHE A 248 32.49 -28.90 -97.27
C PHE A 248 31.59 -29.37 -98.40
N PHE A 249 30.30 -29.03 -98.39
CA PHE A 249 29.39 -29.38 -99.50
C PHE A 249 29.72 -28.64 -100.80
N ASN A 250 30.27 -27.43 -100.72
CA ASN A 250 30.57 -26.59 -101.90
C ASN A 250 32.02 -26.70 -102.38
N THR A 251 32.90 -27.36 -101.62
CA THR A 251 34.32 -27.52 -101.97
C THR A 251 34.54 -28.91 -102.55
N LEU A 252 35.04 -28.99 -103.80
CA LEU A 252 35.40 -30.27 -104.42
C LEU A 252 36.49 -30.98 -103.58
N LEU A 253 36.38 -32.29 -103.42
CA LEU A 253 37.31 -33.10 -102.60
C LEU A 253 38.78 -33.01 -103.05
N GLU A 254 39.03 -32.65 -104.32
CA GLU A 254 40.36 -32.51 -104.90
C GLU A 254 40.95 -31.09 -104.72
N HIS A 255 40.21 -30.17 -104.09
CA HIS A 255 40.67 -28.80 -103.90
C HIS A 255 41.85 -28.77 -102.92
N PRO A 256 42.99 -28.11 -103.23
CA PRO A 256 44.18 -28.10 -102.37
C PRO A 256 43.98 -27.51 -100.96
N GLN A 257 42.86 -26.81 -100.75
CA GLN A 257 42.50 -26.20 -99.47
C GLN A 257 41.47 -27.03 -98.68
N PHE A 258 41.02 -28.17 -99.22
CA PHE A 258 40.14 -29.09 -98.49
C PHE A 258 40.97 -29.79 -97.40
N ASP A 259 40.75 -29.38 -96.16
CA ASP A 259 41.41 -29.97 -95.00
C ASP A 259 40.38 -30.21 -93.88
N ILE A 260 40.14 -31.48 -93.56
CA ILE A 260 39.20 -31.91 -92.52
C ILE A 260 39.71 -31.48 -91.13
N MET A 261 41.02 -31.20 -90.99
CA MET A 261 41.63 -30.75 -89.75
C MET A 261 41.47 -29.23 -89.51
N LYS A 262 40.59 -28.55 -90.26
CA LYS A 262 40.30 -27.12 -90.09
C LYS A 262 38.84 -26.88 -89.73
N ILE A 263 38.61 -25.88 -88.89
CA ILE A 263 37.27 -25.41 -88.50
C ILE A 263 36.93 -24.13 -89.25
N TYR A 264 35.68 -24.02 -89.69
CA TYR A 264 35.20 -22.80 -90.33
C TYR A 264 34.79 -21.80 -89.23
N MET A 265 35.49 -20.68 -89.12
CA MET A 265 35.20 -19.58 -88.18
C MET A 265 35.27 -18.25 -88.91
N ASP A 266 34.28 -17.37 -88.67
CA ASP A 266 34.25 -15.98 -89.17
C ASP A 266 34.54 -15.82 -90.67
N GLY A 267 34.07 -16.77 -91.49
CA GLY A 267 34.23 -16.73 -92.94
C GLY A 267 35.49 -17.41 -93.50
N ALA A 268 36.37 -17.95 -92.65
CA ALA A 268 37.64 -18.57 -93.04
C ALA A 268 37.84 -19.96 -92.40
N LEU A 269 38.62 -20.82 -93.06
CA LEU A 269 39.12 -22.06 -92.45
C LEU A 269 40.33 -21.74 -91.56
N VAL A 270 40.19 -22.03 -90.27
CA VAL A 270 41.25 -21.89 -89.26
C VAL A 270 41.70 -23.29 -88.86
N ASP A 271 43.01 -23.48 -88.69
CA ASP A 271 43.55 -24.77 -88.23
C ASP A 271 42.95 -25.14 -86.87
N LEU A 272 42.63 -26.42 -86.70
CA LEU A 272 42.20 -26.99 -85.42
C LEU A 272 43.42 -27.07 -84.48
N VAL A 273 44.02 -25.93 -84.15
CA VAL A 273 45.01 -25.85 -83.08
C VAL A 273 44.29 -26.18 -81.79
N ASP A 274 44.81 -27.16 -81.04
CA ASP A 274 44.26 -27.74 -79.81
C ASP A 274 43.43 -26.73 -78.99
N SER A 275 42.15 -26.65 -79.32
CA SER A 275 41.19 -25.79 -78.62
C SER A 275 40.90 -26.32 -77.20
N SER A 276 41.51 -27.45 -76.85
CA SER A 276 41.63 -28.02 -75.51
C SER A 276 42.27 -27.08 -74.48
N SER A 277 42.94 -26.00 -74.90
CA SER A 277 43.46 -24.96 -73.99
C SER A 277 42.46 -23.86 -73.62
N LEU A 278 41.28 -23.81 -74.27
CA LEU A 278 40.16 -22.94 -73.88
C LEU A 278 39.05 -23.73 -73.16
N ALA A 279 39.41 -24.84 -72.52
CA ALA A 279 38.55 -25.47 -71.54
C ALA A 279 38.34 -24.48 -70.39
N ILE A 280 37.15 -23.87 -70.38
CA ILE A 280 36.58 -23.18 -69.23
C ILE A 280 36.75 -24.13 -68.05
N GLU A 281 37.62 -23.75 -67.12
CA GLU A 281 37.81 -24.40 -65.84
C GLU A 281 36.45 -24.40 -65.14
N ALA A 282 35.77 -25.54 -65.18
CA ALA A 282 34.56 -25.75 -64.42
C ALA A 282 34.91 -25.51 -62.94
N PRO A 283 34.17 -24.66 -62.20
CA PRO A 283 34.43 -24.48 -60.78
C PRO A 283 34.29 -25.84 -60.12
N SER A 284 35.42 -26.31 -59.57
CA SER A 284 35.53 -27.52 -58.77
C SER A 284 34.39 -27.57 -57.75
N PRO A 285 33.67 -28.70 -57.60
CA PRO A 285 32.73 -28.85 -56.51
C PRO A 285 33.53 -28.75 -55.21
N ALA A 286 33.32 -27.66 -54.47
CA ALA A 286 33.84 -27.49 -53.13
C ALA A 286 33.48 -28.75 -52.33
N GLN A 287 34.49 -29.52 -51.97
CA GLN A 287 34.35 -30.61 -51.01
C GLN A 287 33.76 -30.02 -49.73
N PRO A 288 32.79 -30.70 -49.08
CA PRO A 288 32.36 -30.31 -47.76
C PRO A 288 33.56 -30.50 -46.81
N THR A 289 34.18 -29.39 -46.41
CA THR A 289 35.08 -29.34 -45.27
C THR A 289 34.26 -29.73 -44.05
N VAL A 290 34.40 -30.99 -43.64
CA VAL A 290 34.06 -31.45 -42.30
C VAL A 290 35.00 -30.70 -41.36
N VAL A 291 34.54 -29.55 -40.88
CA VAL A 291 35.07 -28.96 -39.65
C VAL A 291 34.52 -29.84 -38.53
N THR A 292 35.39 -30.70 -38.03
CA THR A 292 35.28 -31.31 -36.70
C THR A 292 34.99 -30.19 -35.69
N ASP A 293 33.74 -30.11 -35.27
CA ASP A 293 33.38 -29.47 -34.00
C ASP A 293 34.09 -30.23 -32.89
N ALA A 294 35.18 -29.65 -32.41
CA ALA A 294 35.67 -29.92 -31.08
C ALA A 294 34.61 -29.40 -30.10
N ALA A 295 33.68 -30.28 -29.75
CA ALA A 295 32.83 -30.14 -28.58
C ALA A 295 33.71 -29.90 -27.36
N LYS A 296 33.82 -28.63 -26.95
CA LYS A 296 34.29 -28.25 -25.64
C LYS A 296 33.06 -28.31 -24.74
N ASP A 297 32.96 -29.42 -24.03
CA ASP A 297 31.99 -29.66 -22.96
C ASP A 297 31.85 -28.42 -22.04
N PRO A 298 30.65 -27.89 -21.82
CA PRO A 298 30.35 -27.17 -20.58
C PRO A 298 30.24 -28.20 -19.44
N PRO A 299 30.74 -27.89 -18.22
CA PRO A 299 30.65 -28.83 -17.12
C PRO A 299 29.18 -29.07 -16.76
N LEU A 300 28.84 -30.36 -16.76
CA LEU A 300 27.63 -30.95 -16.22
C LEU A 300 27.42 -30.45 -14.77
N VAL A 301 26.47 -29.53 -14.58
CA VAL A 301 25.96 -29.19 -13.26
C VAL A 301 25.20 -30.41 -12.76
N GLN A 302 25.78 -31.10 -11.78
CA GLN A 302 25.11 -32.13 -11.00
C GLN A 302 23.96 -31.49 -10.21
N PRO A 303 22.74 -32.04 -10.21
CA PRO A 303 21.78 -31.77 -9.16
C PRO A 303 22.20 -32.60 -7.94
N THR A 304 22.94 -31.98 -7.03
CA THR A 304 23.10 -32.51 -5.67
C THR A 304 21.79 -32.38 -4.91
N ALA A 305 21.21 -33.54 -4.64
CA ALA A 305 20.55 -33.93 -3.41
C ALA A 305 19.47 -32.98 -2.86
N GLU A 306 18.23 -33.44 -3.05
CA GLU A 306 17.24 -33.47 -1.98
C GLU A 306 17.91 -33.66 -0.61
N THR A 307 17.80 -32.67 0.26
CA THR A 307 17.81 -32.92 1.70
C THR A 307 16.49 -32.39 2.24
N ASP A 308 15.58 -33.33 2.32
CA ASP A 308 14.48 -33.39 3.26
C ASP A 308 14.96 -32.95 4.66
N VAL A 309 14.52 -31.78 5.12
CA VAL A 309 14.52 -31.46 6.55
C VAL A 309 13.12 -31.05 6.93
N ALA A 310 12.43 -32.06 7.42
CA ALA A 310 11.26 -32.00 8.26
C ALA A 310 11.31 -30.86 9.29
N ASN A 311 10.15 -30.23 9.47
CA ASN A 311 9.51 -29.92 10.74
C ASN A 311 10.41 -29.94 11.99
N GLN A 312 10.59 -28.77 12.62
CA GLN A 312 10.26 -28.58 14.03
C GLN A 312 10.27 -27.08 14.41
N PHE A 313 9.18 -26.68 15.09
CA PHE A 313 8.84 -25.38 15.72
C PHE A 313 8.14 -24.32 14.87
#